data_AF-A0A3D3NHK4-F1
#
_entry.id   AF-A0A3D3NHK4-F1
#
_cell.length_a   1.000
_cell.length_b   1.000
_cell.length_c   1.000
_cell.angle_alpha   90.00
_cell.angle_beta   90.00
_cell.angle_gamma   90.00
#
_symmetry.space_group_name_H-M   'P 1'
#
loop_
_entity.id
_entity.type
_entity.pdbx_description
1 polymer ?
#
loop_
_entity_poly.entity_id
_entity_poly.type
_entity_poly.pdbx_seq_one_letter_code
_entity_poly.pdbx_strand_id
1 'polypeptide(L)'
;KGLIAGVVNCTLALTMGEQFPAPAMTATMMAVGLMGYGVSLVLFVLALRGLGTARTGAYFSTAPFVGALIALTVLGESASPVFWLASALMVWGVWLHLTEKHEHEHSHERLEHSHSHRHDEHHQHDHEFAWHGQEPHSHPHSHALVTHKHPHFPDLHHRHAH
;
A
#
# COMPACT_ATOMS: atom_id res chain seq x y z
N LYS A 1 -7.61 -2.90 22.07
CA LYS A 1 -6.17 -2.70 22.31
C LYS A 1 -5.86 -1.30 22.85
N GLY A 2 -6.23 -0.22 22.15
CA GLY A 2 -5.92 1.16 22.57
C GLY A 2 -6.43 1.57 23.96
N LEU A 3 -7.69 1.29 24.29
CA LEU A 3 -8.27 1.62 25.61
C LEU A 3 -7.52 0.95 26.77
N ILE A 4 -7.23 -0.34 26.67
CA ILE A 4 -6.49 -1.08 27.70
C ILE A 4 -5.08 -0.52 27.86
N ALA A 5 -4.36 -0.31 26.77
CA ALA A 5 -3.01 0.28 26.83
C ALA A 5 -3.01 1.70 27.43
N GLY A 6 -4.00 2.52 27.06
CA GLY A 6 -4.17 3.86 27.61
C GLY A 6 -4.45 3.85 29.11
N VAL A 7 -5.39 3.01 29.57
CA VAL A 7 -5.67 2.86 31.00
C VAL A 7 -4.42 2.43 31.74
N VAL A 8 -3.73 1.37 31.28
CA VAL A 8 -2.51 0.85 31.91
C VAL A 8 -1.41 1.91 32.00
N ASN A 9 -1.15 2.65 30.93
CA ASN A 9 -0.13 3.70 30.93
C ASN A 9 -0.48 4.86 31.87
N CYS A 10 -1.76 5.27 31.90
CA CYS A 10 -2.23 6.30 32.82
C CYS A 10 -2.15 5.84 34.28
N THR A 11 -2.57 4.61 34.61
CA THR A 11 -2.42 4.10 35.98
C THR A 11 -0.94 4.01 36.38
N LEU A 12 -0.06 3.54 35.49
CA LEU A 12 1.37 3.47 35.78
C LEU A 12 1.95 4.85 36.11
N ALA A 13 1.65 5.86 35.27
CA ALA A 13 2.10 7.24 35.51
C ALA A 13 1.59 7.78 36.85
N LEU A 14 0.31 7.56 37.18
CA LEU A 14 -0.26 7.99 38.46
C LEU A 14 0.38 7.25 39.65
N THR A 15 0.69 5.95 39.52
CA THR A 15 1.39 5.21 40.59
C THR A 15 2.83 5.66 40.77
N MET A 16 3.47 6.21 39.74
CA MET A 16 4.79 6.83 39.81
C MET A 16 4.75 8.27 40.38
N GLY A 17 3.57 8.80 40.70
CA GLY A 17 3.40 10.13 41.27
C GLY A 17 3.38 11.27 40.25
N GLU A 18 3.24 10.95 38.95
CA GLU A 18 3.12 11.97 37.91
C GLU A 18 1.81 12.77 38.05
N GLN A 19 1.89 14.07 37.80
CA GLN A 19 0.74 14.96 37.86
C GLN A 19 0.04 15.05 36.51
N PHE A 20 -1.26 15.37 36.53
CA PHE A 20 -1.96 15.67 35.29
C PHE A 20 -1.39 16.93 34.65
N PRO A 21 -1.00 16.89 33.36
CA PRO A 21 -0.57 18.08 32.65
C PRO A 21 -1.73 19.07 32.51
N ALA A 22 -1.39 20.34 32.30
CA ALA A 22 -2.38 21.40 32.11
C ALA A 22 -3.38 21.03 31.00
N PRO A 23 -4.69 21.34 31.13
CA PRO A 23 -5.70 20.94 30.15
C PRO A 23 -5.37 21.34 28.72
N ALA A 24 -4.74 22.51 28.53
CA ALA A 24 -4.27 22.97 27.23
C ALA A 24 -3.22 22.03 26.62
N MET A 25 -2.22 21.60 27.40
CA MET A 25 -1.18 20.67 26.95
C MET A 25 -1.75 19.29 26.62
N THR A 26 -2.68 18.80 27.44
CA THR A 26 -3.43 17.57 27.18
C THR A 26 -4.19 17.65 25.85
N ALA A 27 -4.91 18.74 25.60
CA ALA A 27 -5.63 18.95 24.36
C ALA A 27 -4.69 18.95 23.14
N THR A 28 -3.53 19.61 23.24
CA THR A 28 -2.52 19.61 22.17
C THR A 28 -1.97 18.21 21.91
N MET A 29 -1.62 17.45 22.95
CA MET A 29 -1.15 16.06 22.80
C MET A 29 -2.22 15.16 22.17
N MET A 30 -3.48 15.31 22.58
CA MET A 30 -4.59 14.56 21.99
C MET A 30 -4.82 14.94 20.52
N ALA A 31 -4.71 16.23 20.17
CA ALA A 31 -4.82 16.69 18.79
C ALA A 31 -3.70 16.13 17.92
N VAL A 32 -2.45 16.16 18.41
CA VAL A 32 -1.30 15.55 17.72
C VAL A 32 -1.52 14.04 17.54
N GLY A 33 -2.00 13.34 18.57
CA GLY A 33 -2.32 11.91 18.48
C GLY A 33 -3.45 11.62 17.48
N LEU A 34 -4.53 12.40 17.51
CA LEU A 34 -5.65 12.28 16.58
C LEU A 34 -5.21 12.48 15.14
N MET A 35 -4.44 13.54 14.86
CA MET A 35 -3.99 13.86 13.51
C MET A 35 -2.90 12.88 13.03
N GLY A 36 -1.90 12.63 13.88
CA GLY A 36 -0.70 11.86 13.56
C GLY A 36 -0.90 10.34 13.53
N TYR A 37 -1.79 9.79 14.35
CA TYR A 37 -2.07 8.34 14.38
C TYR A 37 -3.50 7.96 13.97
N GLY A 38 -4.48 8.82 14.22
CA GLY A 38 -5.89 8.53 13.89
C GLY A 38 -6.21 8.83 12.42
N VAL A 39 -6.29 10.12 12.10
CA VAL A 39 -6.66 10.63 10.78
C VAL A 39 -5.66 10.15 9.72
N SER A 40 -4.36 10.23 10.01
CA SER A 40 -3.32 9.74 9.09
C SER A 40 -3.50 8.27 8.70
N LEU A 41 -3.85 7.39 9.64
CA LEU A 41 -4.01 5.96 9.41
C LEU A 41 -5.27 5.68 8.59
N VAL A 42 -6.37 6.38 8.88
CA VAL A 42 -7.59 6.31 8.06
C VAL A 42 -7.28 6.73 6.63
N LEU A 43 -6.60 7.87 6.43
CA LEU A 43 -6.19 8.34 5.11
C LEU A 43 -5.24 7.36 4.41
N PHE A 44 -4.31 6.74 5.15
CA PHE A 44 -3.42 5.72 4.61
C PHE A 44 -4.20 4.48 4.13
N VAL A 45 -5.16 3.99 4.92
CA VAL A 45 -6.02 2.86 4.53
C VAL A 45 -6.91 3.20 3.34
N LEU A 46 -7.44 4.43 3.29
CA LEU A 46 -8.20 4.91 2.12
C LEU A 46 -7.31 5.02 0.87
N ALA A 47 -6.07 5.49 1.03
CA ALA A 47 -5.11 5.56 -0.05
C ALA A 47 -4.77 4.15 -0.57
N LEU A 48 -4.54 3.16 0.31
CA LEU A 48 -4.34 1.77 -0.09
C LEU A 48 -5.50 1.24 -0.94
N ARG A 49 -6.74 1.60 -0.59
CA ARG A 49 -7.94 1.20 -1.33
C ARG A 49 -8.11 1.92 -2.67
N GLY A 50 -7.85 3.22 -2.71
CA GLY A 50 -8.08 4.05 -3.91
C GLY A 50 -6.93 4.05 -4.90
N LEU A 51 -5.68 4.03 -4.42
CA LEU A 51 -4.47 4.12 -5.24
C LEU A 51 -3.80 2.75 -5.45
N GLY A 52 -4.08 1.78 -4.59
CA GLY A 52 -3.40 0.48 -4.57
C GLY A 52 -2.08 0.52 -3.82
N THR A 53 -1.70 -0.63 -3.24
CA THR A 53 -0.58 -0.77 -2.30
C THR A 53 0.74 -0.22 -2.82
N ALA A 54 1.10 -0.50 -4.09
CA ALA A 54 2.37 -0.07 -4.67
C ALA A 54 2.51 1.45 -4.73
N ARG A 55 1.48 2.16 -5.21
CA ARG A 55 1.50 3.64 -5.32
C ARG A 55 1.44 4.29 -3.95
N THR A 56 0.59 3.79 -3.05
CA THR A 56 0.53 4.31 -1.68
C THR A 56 1.85 4.11 -0.95
N GLY A 57 2.50 2.96 -1.10
CA GLY A 57 3.81 2.68 -0.53
C GLY A 57 4.89 3.64 -1.05
N ALA A 58 4.91 3.88 -2.37
CA ALA A 58 5.84 4.83 -2.99
C ALA A 58 5.66 6.28 -2.50
N TYR A 59 4.42 6.71 -2.24
CA TYR A 59 4.18 8.04 -1.64
C TYR A 59 4.49 8.06 -0.15
N PHE A 60 4.21 6.98 0.58
CA PHE A 60 4.50 6.93 2.02
C PHE A 60 6.02 6.91 2.31
N SER A 61 6.82 6.33 1.42
CA SER A 61 8.29 6.30 1.55
C SER A 61 8.94 7.69 1.50
N THR A 62 8.22 8.73 1.05
CA THR A 62 8.72 10.12 1.10
C THR A 62 8.57 10.77 2.47
N ALA A 63 7.76 10.20 3.38
CA ALA A 63 7.47 10.79 4.69
C ALA A 63 8.71 11.07 5.55
N PRO A 64 9.75 10.20 5.62
CA PRO A 64 10.96 10.49 6.38
C PRO A 64 11.70 11.74 5.90
N PHE A 65 11.70 12.01 4.59
CA PHE A 65 12.36 13.20 4.03
C PHE A 65 11.59 14.48 4.35
N VAL A 66 10.25 14.42 4.34
CA VAL A 66 9.41 15.54 4.77
C VAL A 66 9.62 15.82 6.26
N GLY A 67 9.67 14.77 7.09
CA GLY A 67 9.97 14.89 8.51
C GLY A 67 11.35 15.51 8.77
N ALA A 68 12.38 15.04 8.08
CA ALA A 68 13.72 15.61 8.11
C ALA A 68 13.72 17.09 7.70
N LEU A 69 13.04 17.45 6.61
CA LEU A 69 12.96 18.85 6.16
C LEU A 69 12.31 19.74 7.22
N ILE A 70 11.22 19.29 7.85
CA ILE A 70 10.54 20.01 8.92
C ILE A 70 11.47 20.14 10.14
N ALA A 71 12.17 19.09 10.53
CA ALA A 71 13.11 19.13 11.66
C ALA A 71 14.24 20.15 11.45
N LEU A 72 14.83 20.19 10.26
CA LEU A 72 15.92 21.13 9.96
C LEU A 72 15.42 22.58 9.82
N THR A 73 14.25 22.80 9.20
CA THR A 73 13.78 24.15 8.86
C THR A 73 12.90 24.79 9.93
N VAL A 74 12.06 24.01 10.60
CA VAL A 74 11.09 24.50 11.59
C VAL A 74 11.62 24.35 13.00
N LEU A 75 12.23 23.20 13.33
CA LEU A 75 12.77 22.95 14.67
C LEU A 75 14.22 23.44 14.82
N GLY A 76 14.90 23.75 13.71
CA GLY A 76 16.28 24.26 13.72
C GLY A 76 17.30 23.23 14.19
N GLU A 77 17.00 21.92 14.05
CA GLU A 77 17.93 20.87 14.42
C GLU A 77 19.18 20.89 13.55
N SER A 78 20.34 20.57 14.12
CA SER A 78 21.61 20.48 13.40
C SER A 78 21.81 19.09 12.80
N ALA A 79 22.01 19.03 11.49
CA ALA A 79 22.30 17.79 10.79
C ALA A 79 23.78 17.40 10.95
N SER A 80 24.03 16.27 11.60
CA SER A 80 25.38 15.70 11.69
C SER A 80 25.83 15.12 10.32
N PRO A 81 27.14 14.91 10.10
CA PRO A 81 27.62 14.19 8.92
C PRO A 81 27.01 12.78 8.77
N VAL A 82 26.73 12.10 9.89
CA VAL A 82 26.10 10.78 9.91
C VAL A 82 24.65 10.85 9.42
N PHE A 83 23.92 11.93 9.78
CA PHE A 83 22.56 12.15 9.28
C PHE A 83 22.52 12.28 7.75
N TRP A 84 23.48 13.00 7.17
CA TRP A 84 23.58 13.13 5.70
C TRP A 84 23.89 11.80 5.02
N LEU A 85 24.80 11.01 5.61
CA LEU A 85 25.10 9.67 5.10
C LEU A 85 23.87 8.75 5.16
N ALA A 86 23.15 8.74 6.29
CA ALA A 86 21.93 7.96 6.45
C ALA A 86 20.84 8.38 5.46
N SER A 87 20.66 9.70 5.28
CA SER A 87 19.71 10.26 4.31
C SER A 87 20.05 9.83 2.87
N ALA A 88 21.33 9.87 2.49
CA ALA A 88 21.78 9.42 1.18
C ALA A 88 21.52 7.93 0.95
N LEU A 89 21.80 7.08 1.96
CA LEU A 89 21.51 5.64 1.89
C LEU A 89 20.01 5.37 1.79
N MET A 90 19.16 6.13 2.48
CA MET A 90 17.71 6.04 2.36
C MET A 90 17.23 6.42 0.95
N VAL A 91 17.71 7.53 0.38
CA VAL A 91 17.38 7.93 -1.00
C VAL A 91 17.80 6.82 -1.97
N TRP A 92 18.99 6.26 -1.79
CA TRP A 92 19.48 5.16 -2.60
C TRP A 92 18.58 3.92 -2.48
N GLY A 93 18.18 3.54 -1.28
CA GLY A 93 17.27 2.42 -1.05
C GLY A 93 15.91 2.61 -1.72
N VAL A 94 15.34 3.81 -1.63
CA VAL A 94 14.09 4.17 -2.34
C VAL A 94 14.28 4.09 -3.86
N TRP A 95 15.40 4.61 -4.37
CA TRP A 95 15.69 4.55 -5.81
C TRP A 95 15.79 3.10 -6.29
N LEU A 96 16.55 2.24 -5.61
CA LEU A 96 16.64 0.82 -5.95
C LEU A 96 15.26 0.16 -5.99
N HIS A 97 14.44 0.36 -4.94
CA HIS A 97 13.10 -0.22 -4.85
C HIS A 97 12.16 0.26 -5.96
N LEU A 98 12.27 1.52 -6.38
CA LEU A 98 11.46 2.07 -7.48
C LEU A 98 11.96 1.62 -8.86
N THR A 99 13.25 1.32 -9.02
CA THR A 99 13.84 0.85 -10.29
C THR A 99 13.78 -0.66 -10.49
N GLU A 100 13.37 -1.40 -9.47
CA GLU A 100 13.19 -2.84 -9.51
C GLU A 100 12.07 -3.20 -10.53
N LYS A 101 12.46 -3.86 -11.62
CA LYS A 101 11.52 -4.38 -12.61
C LYS A 101 11.33 -5.87 -12.39
N HIS A 102 10.18 -6.24 -11.87
CA HIS A 102 9.76 -7.64 -11.77
C HIS A 102 8.79 -7.97 -12.90
N GLU A 103 9.31 -8.69 -13.90
CA GLU A 103 8.51 -9.38 -14.90
C GLU A 103 8.54 -10.87 -14.53
N HIS A 104 7.38 -11.44 -14.22
CA HIS A 104 7.27 -12.87 -13.96
C HIS A 104 6.60 -13.53 -15.16
N GLU A 105 7.25 -14.58 -15.66
CA GLU A 105 6.59 -15.57 -16.48
C GLU A 105 5.63 -16.35 -15.59
N HIS A 106 4.37 -16.41 -15.98
CA HIS A 106 3.38 -17.25 -15.32
C HIS A 106 2.54 -17.99 -16.35
N SER A 107 2.08 -19.16 -15.93
CA SER A 107 1.21 -20.03 -16.72
C SER A 107 -0.16 -20.06 -16.07
N HIS A 108 -1.19 -19.71 -16.82
CA HIS A 108 -2.57 -19.95 -16.38
C HIS A 108 -2.90 -21.43 -16.62
N GLU A 109 -3.33 -22.13 -15.57
CA GLU A 109 -3.92 -23.46 -15.74
C GLU A 109 -5.24 -23.36 -16.48
N ARG A 110 -5.66 -24.45 -17.14
CA ARG A 110 -6.95 -24.51 -17.83
C ARG A 110 -8.08 -24.20 -16.84
N LEU A 111 -8.77 -23.09 -17.08
CA LEU A 111 -9.91 -22.64 -16.27
C LEU A 111 -11.15 -22.54 -17.18
N GLU A 112 -12.26 -23.12 -16.73
CA GLU A 112 -13.58 -22.88 -17.30
C GLU A 112 -14.28 -21.77 -16.53
N HIS A 113 -14.75 -20.75 -17.24
CA HIS A 113 -15.53 -19.68 -16.62
C HIS A 113 -16.52 -19.05 -17.60
N SER A 114 -17.33 -18.11 -17.11
CA SER A 114 -18.25 -17.34 -17.93
C SER A 114 -18.22 -15.87 -17.53
N HIS A 115 -17.76 -15.03 -18.46
CA HIS A 115 -17.83 -13.57 -18.36
C HIS A 115 -18.04 -12.95 -19.74
N SER A 116 -18.33 -11.65 -19.76
CA SER A 116 -18.39 -10.87 -21.00
C SER A 116 -17.00 -10.66 -21.57
N HIS A 117 -16.72 -11.15 -22.77
CA HIS A 117 -15.42 -11.04 -23.43
C HIS A 117 -15.51 -10.63 -24.90
N ARG A 118 -14.35 -10.26 -25.43
CA ARG A 118 -14.06 -10.04 -26.86
C ARG A 118 -12.90 -10.97 -27.20
N HIS A 119 -12.78 -11.42 -28.45
CA HIS A 119 -11.67 -12.30 -28.82
C HIS A 119 -10.36 -11.51 -28.90
N ASP A 120 -9.54 -11.61 -27.86
CA ASP A 120 -8.17 -11.09 -27.77
C ASP A 120 -7.17 -12.24 -27.64
N GLU A 121 -5.90 -11.96 -27.32
CA GLU A 121 -4.86 -12.97 -27.17
C GLU A 121 -5.20 -14.03 -26.09
N HIS A 122 -5.97 -13.64 -25.07
CA HIS A 122 -6.38 -14.52 -23.99
C HIS A 122 -7.69 -15.26 -24.31
N HIS A 123 -8.58 -14.68 -25.10
CA HIS A 123 -9.92 -15.22 -25.40
C HIS A 123 -10.00 -15.81 -26.82
N GLN A 124 -9.12 -16.75 -27.13
CA GLN A 124 -9.17 -17.53 -28.35
C GLN A 124 -9.87 -18.88 -28.09
N HIS A 125 -11.13 -19.01 -28.49
CA HIS A 125 -11.88 -20.26 -28.46
C HIS A 125 -12.85 -20.36 -29.65
N ASP A 126 -13.18 -21.60 -30.01
CA ASP A 126 -14.25 -21.88 -30.96
C ASP A 126 -15.61 -21.90 -30.26
N HIS A 127 -16.65 -21.45 -30.97
CA HIS A 127 -18.03 -21.56 -30.50
C HIS A 127 -18.63 -22.88 -30.96
N GLU A 128 -19.07 -23.72 -30.01
CA GLU A 128 -19.82 -24.94 -30.32
C GLU A 128 -21.26 -24.65 -30.80
N PHE A 129 -21.71 -23.39 -30.71
CA PHE A 129 -23.02 -22.92 -31.15
C PHE A 129 -22.91 -21.96 -32.33
N ALA A 130 -24.02 -21.75 -33.04
CA ALA A 130 -24.11 -20.80 -34.14
C ALA A 130 -23.91 -19.35 -33.64
N TRP A 131 -22.67 -18.89 -33.65
CA TRP A 131 -22.29 -17.54 -33.25
C TRP A 131 -22.43 -16.56 -34.42
N HIS A 132 -23.01 -15.40 -34.13
CA HIS A 132 -23.38 -14.36 -35.09
C HIS A 132 -22.29 -13.27 -35.23
N GLY A 133 -21.09 -13.50 -34.67
CA GLY A 133 -19.94 -12.59 -34.78
C GLY A 133 -20.06 -11.30 -33.96
N GLN A 134 -21.06 -11.19 -33.07
CA GLN A 134 -21.23 -10.03 -32.22
C GLN A 134 -20.35 -10.13 -30.96
N GLU A 135 -19.69 -9.02 -30.66
CA GLU A 135 -18.87 -8.81 -29.46
C GLU A 135 -19.26 -7.49 -28.77
N PRO A 136 -19.14 -7.38 -27.43
CA PRO A 136 -18.76 -8.45 -26.50
C PRO A 136 -19.90 -9.45 -26.27
N HIS A 137 -19.56 -10.68 -25.90
CA HIS A 137 -20.53 -11.74 -25.60
C HIS A 137 -20.15 -12.52 -24.34
N SER A 138 -21.08 -13.31 -23.80
CA SER A 138 -20.86 -14.12 -22.60
C SER A 138 -21.45 -15.51 -22.73
N HIS A 139 -20.62 -16.51 -22.48
CA HIS A 139 -20.97 -17.93 -22.48
C HIS A 139 -19.87 -18.69 -21.71
N PRO A 140 -20.14 -19.92 -21.24
CA PRO A 140 -19.11 -20.79 -20.68
C PRO A 140 -18.04 -21.07 -21.74
N HIS A 141 -16.80 -20.76 -21.46
CA HIS A 141 -15.66 -21.05 -22.32
C HIS A 141 -14.45 -21.44 -21.49
N SER A 142 -13.52 -22.18 -22.11
CA SER A 142 -12.29 -22.65 -21.47
C SER A 142 -11.08 -21.92 -22.04
N HIS A 143 -10.24 -21.36 -21.16
CA HIS A 143 -8.93 -20.86 -21.58
C HIS A 143 -7.93 -22.02 -21.71
N ALA A 144 -7.19 -22.06 -22.82
CA ALA A 144 -6.04 -22.95 -22.95
C ALA A 144 -4.92 -22.53 -21.99
N LEU A 145 -3.97 -23.43 -21.72
CA LEU A 145 -2.78 -23.08 -20.93
C LEU A 145 -1.96 -22.05 -21.71
N VAL A 146 -1.92 -20.83 -21.20
CA VAL A 146 -1.16 -19.71 -21.77
C VAL A 146 -0.07 -19.33 -20.79
N THR A 147 1.17 -19.36 -21.28
CA THR A 147 2.32 -18.82 -20.57
C THR A 147 2.64 -17.47 -21.18
N HIS A 148 2.55 -16.41 -20.39
CA HIS A 148 2.93 -15.07 -20.84
C HIS A 148 3.76 -14.34 -19.78
N LYS A 149 4.42 -13.27 -20.22
CA LYS A 149 5.27 -12.42 -19.39
C LYS A 149 4.73 -11.00 -19.43
N HIS A 150 4.31 -10.50 -18.29
CA HIS A 150 3.97 -9.09 -18.13
C HIS A 150 4.44 -8.56 -16.78
N PRO A 151 4.57 -7.23 -16.61
CA PRO A 151 4.84 -6.62 -15.32
C PRO A 151 3.78 -7.07 -14.30
N HIS A 152 4.22 -7.52 -13.13
CA HIS A 152 3.31 -7.99 -12.09
C HIS A 152 2.53 -6.81 -11.49
N PHE A 153 1.22 -6.75 -11.71
CA PHE A 153 0.32 -5.86 -10.99
C PHE A 153 -0.48 -6.68 -9.97
N PRO A 154 -0.67 -6.19 -8.73
CA PRO A 154 -1.56 -6.85 -7.80
C PRO A 154 -2.99 -6.69 -8.31
N ASP A 155 -3.51 -7.72 -8.97
CA ASP A 155 -4.92 -7.81 -9.30
C ASP A 155 -5.60 -8.90 -8.44
N LEU A 156 -6.92 -8.89 -8.45
CA LEU A 156 -7.75 -9.86 -7.73
C LEU A 156 -7.84 -11.21 -8.46
N HIS A 157 -7.27 -11.33 -9.66
CA HIS A 157 -7.39 -12.48 -10.56
C HIS A 157 -6.11 -13.35 -10.57
N HIS A 158 -4.99 -12.83 -10.09
CA HIS A 158 -3.72 -13.52 -9.90
C HIS A 158 -3.56 -13.91 -8.42
N ARG A 159 -4.22 -15.00 -8.01
CA ARG A 159 -3.92 -15.66 -6.73
C ARG A 159 -2.84 -16.71 -6.96
N HIS A 160 -1.62 -16.44 -6.48
CA HIS A 160 -0.57 -17.44 -6.42
C HIS A 160 -0.82 -18.41 -5.25
N ALA A 161 -0.80 -19.71 -5.54
CA ALA A 161 -0.63 -20.74 -4.52
C ALA A 161 0.86 -20.77 -4.15
N HIS A 162 1.22 -20.12 -3.05
CA HIS A 162 2.49 -20.33 -2.36
C HIS A 162 2.32 -21.36 -1.26
#